data_AF-A0A433ZYY2-F1
#
_entry.id   AF-A0A433ZYY2-F1
#
_cell.length_a   1.000
_cell.length_b   1.000
_cell.length_c   1.000
_cell.angle_alpha   90.00
_cell.angle_beta   90.00
_cell.angle_gamma   90.00
#
_symmetry.space_group_name_H-M   'P 1'
#
loop_
_entity.id
_entity.type
_entity.pdbx_description
1 polymer ?
#
loop_
_entity_poly.entity_id
_entity_poly.type
_entity_poly.pdbx_seq_one_letter_code
_entity_poly.pdbx_strand_id
1 'polypeptide(L)'
;MRVQQWATANIKHLLYIAADDAVINYGKMRLEFLQKALAQDTSGDFCFRVLHPEVSGPPDMKMASGEYRDFIIRNRVVLELVNSAGESIPVEHYSADDIQTLFSAQIQESADKYGDRFLMGDAFLLAEDKLQACQMEIDLMDAVLNAPPRESAELIRYVFADEWPE
;
A
#
# COMPACT_ATOMS: atom_id res chain seq x y z
N MET A 1 7.79 8.95 20.94
CA MET A 1 7.18 8.28 19.77
C MET A 1 8.10 7.14 19.36
N ARG A 2 7.62 5.90 19.18
CA ARG A 2 8.49 4.80 18.70
C ARG A 2 8.82 5.03 17.22
N VAL A 3 10.01 4.65 16.76
CA VAL A 3 10.45 4.83 15.35
C VAL A 3 9.42 4.31 14.34
N GLN A 4 8.80 3.15 14.61
CA GLN A 4 7.73 2.61 13.77
C GLN A 4 6.49 3.52 13.69
N GLN A 5 6.03 4.07 14.81
CA GLN A 5 4.85 4.96 14.82
C GLN A 5 5.13 6.26 14.07
N TRP A 6 6.34 6.82 14.24
CA TRP A 6 6.78 7.98 13.47
C TRP A 6 6.86 7.65 11.98
N ALA A 7 7.48 6.52 11.62
CA ALA A 7 7.63 6.11 10.22
C ALA A 7 6.27 5.88 9.54
N THR A 8 5.31 5.25 10.22
CA THR A 8 3.94 5.11 9.70
C THR A 8 3.27 6.46 9.48
N ALA A 9 3.44 7.41 10.40
CA ALA A 9 2.90 8.76 10.25
C ALA A 9 3.60 9.59 9.14
N ASN A 10 4.80 9.20 8.72
CA ASN A 10 5.60 9.89 7.71
C ASN A 10 5.79 9.05 6.43
N ILE A 11 4.99 8.00 6.25
CA ILE A 11 5.25 6.98 5.22
C ILE A 11 5.28 7.56 3.81
N LYS A 12 4.40 8.52 3.52
CA LYS A 12 4.32 9.19 2.21
C LYS A 12 5.61 9.92 1.86
N HIS A 13 6.11 10.70 2.82
CA HIS A 13 7.38 11.40 2.66
C HIS A 13 8.56 10.44 2.53
N LEU A 14 8.60 9.37 3.34
CA LEU A 14 9.64 8.35 3.27
C LEU A 14 9.65 7.64 1.92
N LEU A 15 8.48 7.27 1.38
CA LEU A 15 8.36 6.66 0.07
C LEU A 15 8.85 7.58 -1.04
N TYR A 16 8.51 8.87 -0.94
CA TYR A 16 8.93 9.88 -1.92
C TYR A 16 10.46 9.95 -2.04
N ILE A 17 11.19 9.98 -0.92
CA ILE A 17 12.65 10.20 -0.93
C ILE A 17 13.51 8.93 -0.85
N ALA A 18 12.94 7.76 -0.57
CA ALA A 18 13.70 6.52 -0.48
C ALA A 18 14.10 6.00 -1.87
N ALA A 19 15.16 5.20 -1.94
CA ALA A 19 15.58 4.52 -3.16
C ALA A 19 14.53 3.53 -3.67
N ASP A 20 14.54 3.27 -4.98
CA ASP A 20 13.53 2.46 -5.66
C ASP A 20 13.40 1.05 -5.09
N ASP A 21 14.51 0.40 -4.71
CA ASP A 21 14.51 -0.93 -4.14
C ASP A 21 13.80 -0.99 -2.77
N ALA A 22 14.01 0.02 -1.92
CA ALA A 22 13.34 0.14 -0.64
C ALA A 22 11.83 0.38 -0.81
N VAL A 23 11.44 1.19 -1.79
CA VAL A 23 10.03 1.45 -2.12
C VAL A 23 9.35 0.18 -2.66
N ILE A 24 10.00 -0.55 -3.56
CA ILE A 24 9.49 -1.82 -4.08
C ILE A 24 9.34 -2.85 -2.95
N ASN A 25 10.31 -2.94 -2.04
CA ASN A 25 10.22 -3.85 -0.89
C ASN A 25 9.06 -3.46 0.03
N TYR A 26 8.80 -2.16 0.22
CA TYR A 26 7.61 -1.68 0.92
C TYR A 26 6.33 -2.12 0.21
N GLY A 27 6.25 -1.96 -1.11
CA GLY A 27 5.11 -2.43 -1.90
C GLY A 27 4.86 -3.93 -1.73
N LYS A 28 5.92 -4.76 -1.84
CA LYS A 28 5.82 -6.22 -1.64
C LYS A 28 5.33 -6.58 -0.25
N MET A 29 5.87 -5.93 0.78
CA MET A 29 5.43 -6.11 2.15
C MET A 29 3.96 -5.73 2.32
N ARG A 30 3.52 -4.63 1.70
CA ARG A 30 2.13 -4.18 1.75
C ARG A 30 1.20 -5.19 1.07
N LEU A 31 1.57 -5.71 -0.11
CA LEU A 31 0.81 -6.74 -0.80
C LEU A 31 0.69 -8.02 0.05
N GLU A 32 1.81 -8.54 0.56
CA GLU A 32 1.81 -9.74 1.40
C GLU A 32 1.00 -9.53 2.69
N PHE A 33 1.12 -8.35 3.30
CA PHE A 33 0.36 -7.98 4.49
C PHE A 33 -1.16 -8.05 4.24
N LEU A 34 -1.64 -7.49 3.13
CA LEU A 34 -3.06 -7.50 2.77
C LEU A 34 -3.56 -8.90 2.42
N GLN A 35 -2.77 -9.67 1.65
CA GLN A 35 -3.10 -11.05 1.33
C GLN A 35 -3.20 -11.92 2.60
N LYS A 36 -2.27 -11.78 3.54
CA LYS A 36 -2.33 -12.50 4.82
C LYS A 36 -3.45 -12.01 5.72
N ALA A 37 -3.78 -10.72 5.69
CA ALA A 37 -4.91 -10.16 6.42
C ALA A 37 -6.24 -10.72 5.90
N LEU A 38 -6.42 -10.82 4.57
CA LEU A 38 -7.58 -11.43 3.96
C LEU A 38 -7.66 -12.93 4.25
N ALA A 39 -6.51 -13.61 4.35
CA ALA A 39 -6.46 -15.02 4.76
C ALA A 39 -6.80 -15.25 6.24
N GLN A 40 -6.77 -14.22 7.10
CA GLN A 40 -7.25 -14.35 8.49
C GLN A 40 -8.77 -14.53 8.55
N ASP A 41 -9.48 -13.87 7.63
CA ASP A 41 -10.93 -13.85 7.56
C ASP A 41 -11.37 -13.60 6.11
N THR A 42 -11.82 -14.66 5.44
CA THR A 42 -12.20 -14.63 4.04
C THR A 42 -13.47 -13.82 3.76
N SER A 43 -14.18 -13.36 4.80
CA SER A 43 -15.26 -12.37 4.64
C SER A 43 -14.73 -10.96 4.30
N GLY A 44 -13.43 -10.74 4.50
CA GLY A 44 -12.79 -9.45 4.32
C GLY A 44 -12.86 -8.54 5.55
N ASP A 45 -13.63 -8.87 6.61
CA ASP A 45 -13.78 -7.98 7.77
C ASP A 45 -12.44 -7.68 8.46
N PHE A 46 -11.59 -8.71 8.67
CA PHE A 46 -10.26 -8.50 9.26
C PHE A 46 -9.39 -7.57 8.42
N CYS A 47 -9.29 -7.82 7.11
CA CYS A 47 -8.50 -6.99 6.19
C CYS A 47 -9.08 -5.57 6.07
N PHE A 48 -10.40 -5.42 6.02
CA PHE A 48 -11.04 -4.11 5.95
C PHE A 48 -10.76 -3.27 7.19
N ARG A 49 -10.77 -3.87 8.39
CA ARG A 49 -10.37 -3.18 9.64
C ARG A 49 -8.90 -2.77 9.66
N VAL A 50 -8.05 -3.51 8.94
CA VAL A 50 -6.63 -3.16 8.77
C VAL A 50 -6.49 -1.93 7.86
N LEU A 51 -7.27 -1.87 6.78
CA LEU A 51 -7.26 -0.77 5.82
C LEU A 51 -7.94 0.50 6.35
N HIS A 52 -9.12 0.33 6.95
CA HIS A 52 -10.04 1.38 7.37
C HIS A 52 -10.46 1.24 8.84
N PRO A 53 -9.50 1.30 9.80
CA PRO A 53 -9.80 1.21 11.22
C PRO A 53 -10.71 2.36 11.70
N GLU A 54 -10.76 3.48 10.98
CA GLU A 54 -11.64 4.61 11.26
C GLU A 54 -13.13 4.32 11.04
N VAL A 55 -13.47 3.37 10.17
CA VAL A 55 -14.87 3.00 9.87
C VAL A 55 -15.36 1.85 10.74
N SER A 56 -14.56 0.78 10.85
CA SER A 56 -14.98 -0.44 11.55
C SER A 56 -14.32 -0.63 12.92
N GLY A 57 -13.35 0.22 13.30
CA GLY A 57 -12.44 -0.03 14.42
C GLY A 57 -11.28 -0.97 13.99
N PRO A 58 -10.15 -0.96 14.73
CA PRO A 58 -9.01 -1.82 14.41
C PRO A 58 -9.34 -3.32 14.58
N PRO A 59 -8.61 -4.22 13.90
CA PRO A 59 -8.80 -5.66 14.06
C PRO A 59 -8.39 -6.13 15.45
N ASP A 60 -9.05 -7.16 15.99
CA ASP A 60 -8.60 -7.81 17.22
C ASP A 60 -7.37 -8.68 16.94
N MET A 61 -6.20 -8.14 17.25
CA MET A 61 -4.92 -8.83 17.06
C MET A 61 -4.76 -10.09 17.93
N LYS A 62 -5.61 -10.32 18.94
CA LYS A 62 -5.61 -11.59 19.69
C LYS A 62 -6.19 -12.74 18.87
N MET A 63 -7.07 -12.44 17.93
CA MET A 63 -7.71 -13.41 17.04
C MET A 63 -6.86 -13.72 15.81
N ALA A 64 -5.82 -12.91 15.54
CA ALA A 64 -4.90 -13.16 14.44
C ALA A 64 -4.08 -14.45 14.67
N SER A 65 -3.83 -15.17 13.57
CA SER A 65 -2.93 -16.31 13.54
C SER A 65 -1.54 -15.97 14.07
N GLY A 66 -0.81 -16.99 14.53
CA GLY A 66 0.59 -16.83 14.93
C GLY A 66 1.45 -16.34 13.76
N GLU A 67 1.21 -16.88 12.56
CA GLU A 67 1.92 -16.51 11.34
C GLU A 67 1.77 -15.01 11.00
N TYR A 68 0.54 -14.49 11.01
CA TYR A 68 0.30 -13.08 10.73
C TYR A 68 0.98 -12.16 11.75
N ARG A 69 0.93 -12.53 13.03
CA ARG A 69 1.61 -11.79 14.10
C ARG A 69 3.13 -11.82 13.93
N ASP A 70 3.69 -12.99 13.64
CA ASP A 70 5.13 -13.16 13.41
C ASP A 70 5.60 -12.35 12.19
N PHE A 71 4.81 -12.33 11.11
CA PHE A 71 5.07 -11.49 9.95
C PHE A 71 5.18 -10.02 10.36
N ILE A 72 4.18 -9.47 11.06
CA ILE A 72 4.19 -8.06 11.50
C ILE A 72 5.40 -7.74 12.40
N ILE A 73 5.70 -8.63 13.36
CA ILE A 73 6.75 -8.38 14.37
C ILE A 73 8.15 -8.43 13.75
N ARG A 74 8.38 -9.38 12.82
CA ARG A 74 9.70 -9.64 12.24
C ARG A 74 9.98 -8.80 11.01
N ASN A 75 8.96 -8.27 10.34
CA ASN A 75 9.15 -7.47 9.15
C ASN A 75 9.98 -6.20 9.46
N ARG A 76 11.05 -5.98 8.70
CA ARG A 76 11.97 -4.85 8.84
C ARG A 76 11.89 -3.85 7.69
N VAL A 77 10.97 -4.03 6.76
CA VAL A 77 10.90 -3.22 5.53
C VAL A 77 10.68 -1.73 5.83
N VAL A 78 9.91 -1.39 6.86
CA VAL A 78 9.75 0.02 7.28
C VAL A 78 11.08 0.61 7.79
N LEU A 79 11.93 -0.19 8.44
CA LEU A 79 13.26 0.27 8.86
C LEU A 79 14.21 0.42 7.67
N GLU A 80 14.16 -0.50 6.71
CA GLU A 80 14.92 -0.41 5.46
C GLU A 80 14.53 0.86 4.68
N LEU A 81 13.23 1.15 4.58
CA LEU A 81 12.72 2.38 3.98
C LEU A 81 13.24 3.64 4.68
N VAL A 82 13.20 3.67 6.02
CA VAL A 82 13.73 4.79 6.81
C VAL A 82 15.23 4.98 6.59
N ASN A 83 15.99 3.89 6.55
CA ASN A 83 17.44 3.95 6.33
C ASN A 83 17.76 4.48 4.93
N SER A 84 17.09 3.96 3.91
CA SER A 84 17.25 4.40 2.52
C SER A 84 16.91 5.87 2.34
N ALA A 85 15.80 6.34 2.90
CA ALA A 85 15.43 7.75 2.92
C ALA A 85 16.48 8.65 3.60
N GLY A 86 17.22 8.12 4.59
CA GLY A 86 18.27 8.84 5.31
C GLY A 86 19.58 9.00 4.53
N GLU A 87 19.81 8.22 3.47
CA GLU A 87 21.03 8.29 2.66
C GLU A 87 21.13 9.60 1.86
N SER A 88 20.03 10.35 1.74
CA SER A 88 19.96 11.65 1.06
C SER A 88 20.44 11.63 -0.39
N ILE A 89 20.32 10.46 -1.05
CA ILE A 89 20.57 10.32 -2.49
C ILE A 89 19.37 10.92 -3.22
N PRO A 90 19.56 11.89 -4.13
CA PRO A 90 18.46 12.43 -4.92
C PRO A 90 17.77 11.34 -5.73
N VAL A 91 16.44 11.28 -5.62
CA VAL A 91 15.59 10.42 -6.42
C VAL A 91 14.99 11.26 -7.54
N GLU A 92 15.19 10.83 -8.79
CA GLU A 92 14.48 11.45 -9.91
C GLU A 92 13.01 11.03 -9.83
N HIS A 93 12.09 11.89 -10.26
CA HIS A 93 10.66 11.60 -10.31
C HIS A 93 10.12 11.82 -11.71
N TYR A 94 9.11 11.04 -12.07
CA TYR A 94 8.35 11.31 -13.29
C TYR A 94 7.53 12.60 -13.14
N SER A 95 7.29 13.27 -14.26
CA SER A 95 6.35 14.40 -14.29
C SER A 95 4.95 13.92 -13.92
N ALA A 96 4.09 14.83 -13.47
CA ALA A 96 2.69 14.51 -13.15
C ALA A 96 1.96 13.84 -14.33
N ASP A 97 2.17 14.34 -15.55
CA ASP A 97 1.55 13.80 -16.77
C ASP A 97 2.06 12.38 -17.09
N ASP A 98 3.38 12.16 -16.95
CA ASP A 98 3.99 10.86 -17.23
C ASP A 98 3.54 9.79 -16.22
N ILE A 99 3.55 10.12 -14.92
CA ILE A 99 3.13 9.17 -13.89
C ILE A 99 1.63 8.88 -13.96
N GLN A 100 0.80 9.87 -14.27
CA GLN A 100 -0.64 9.67 -14.43
C GLN A 100 -0.95 8.76 -15.63
N THR A 101 -0.26 8.97 -16.75
CA THR A 101 -0.40 8.14 -17.96
C THR A 101 0.02 6.70 -17.67
N LEU A 102 1.18 6.53 -17.03
CA LEU A 102 1.69 5.22 -16.64
C LEU A 102 0.74 4.52 -15.65
N PHE A 103 0.28 5.22 -14.62
CA PHE A 103 -0.63 4.68 -13.62
C PHE A 103 -1.94 4.21 -14.23
N SER A 104 -2.56 5.03 -15.08
CA SER A 104 -3.80 4.69 -15.77
C SER A 104 -3.66 3.44 -16.63
N ALA A 105 -2.53 3.31 -17.35
CA ALA A 105 -2.25 2.11 -18.14
C ALA A 105 -2.03 0.87 -17.25
N GLN A 106 -1.31 1.02 -16.14
CA GLN A 106 -0.96 -0.10 -15.27
C GLN A 106 -2.17 -0.71 -14.57
N ILE A 107 -3.17 0.11 -14.23
CA ILE A 107 -4.36 -0.34 -13.48
C ILE A 107 -5.56 -0.69 -14.36
N GLN A 108 -5.43 -0.63 -15.69
CA GLN A 108 -6.57 -0.75 -16.61
C GLN A 108 -7.38 -2.04 -16.39
N GLU A 109 -6.70 -3.17 -16.17
CA GLU A 109 -7.38 -4.45 -15.90
C GLU A 109 -8.24 -4.39 -14.63
N SER A 110 -7.72 -3.79 -13.55
CA SER A 110 -8.45 -3.60 -12.31
C SER A 110 -9.61 -2.61 -12.48
N ALA A 111 -9.40 -1.54 -13.24
CA ALA A 111 -10.45 -0.58 -13.58
C ALA A 111 -11.59 -1.25 -14.37
N ASP A 112 -11.27 -2.09 -15.35
CA ASP A 112 -12.26 -2.84 -16.14
C ASP A 112 -13.02 -3.87 -15.27
N LYS A 113 -12.33 -4.50 -14.30
CA LYS A 113 -12.90 -5.51 -13.40
C LYS A 113 -13.86 -4.93 -12.37
N TYR A 114 -13.52 -3.79 -11.77
CA TYR A 114 -14.25 -3.21 -10.63
C TYR A 114 -15.09 -1.98 -10.99
N GLY A 115 -14.88 -1.40 -12.17
CA GLY A 115 -15.59 -0.20 -12.64
C GLY A 115 -15.41 0.99 -11.69
N ASP A 116 -16.47 1.77 -11.51
CA ASP A 116 -16.49 2.99 -10.69
C ASP A 116 -16.15 2.77 -9.20
N ARG A 117 -16.11 1.52 -8.73
CA ARG A 117 -15.71 1.20 -7.36
C ARG A 117 -14.19 1.19 -7.18
N PHE A 118 -13.43 1.00 -8.27
CA PHE A 118 -11.97 0.99 -8.20
C PHE A 118 -11.43 2.38 -7.82
N LEU A 119 -10.49 2.42 -6.87
CA LEU A 119 -9.93 3.66 -6.31
C LEU A 119 -10.94 4.58 -5.61
N MET A 120 -12.13 4.09 -5.26
CA MET A 120 -13.08 4.85 -4.45
C MET A 120 -12.47 5.15 -3.07
N GLY A 121 -12.30 6.43 -2.74
CA GLY A 121 -11.73 6.85 -1.46
C GLY A 121 -12.72 6.88 -0.28
N ASP A 122 -14.02 6.66 -0.52
CA ASP A 122 -15.04 6.67 0.53
C ASP A 122 -15.10 5.31 1.26
N ALA A 123 -14.40 5.25 2.39
CA ALA A 123 -14.34 4.07 3.23
C ALA A 123 -15.72 3.61 3.76
N PHE A 124 -16.72 4.50 3.90
CA PHE A 124 -18.06 4.07 4.33
C PHE A 124 -18.81 3.33 3.21
N LEU A 125 -18.66 3.78 1.96
CA LEU A 125 -19.21 3.05 0.80
C LEU A 125 -18.48 1.74 0.54
N LEU A 126 -17.15 1.72 0.75
CA LEU A 126 -16.36 0.49 0.66
C LEU A 126 -16.77 -0.55 1.71
N ALA A 127 -17.29 -0.12 2.87
CA ALA A 127 -17.73 -1.03 3.93
C ALA A 127 -18.96 -1.88 3.55
N GLU A 128 -19.69 -1.52 2.49
CA GLU A 128 -20.81 -2.31 1.95
C GLU A 128 -20.34 -3.65 1.37
N ASP A 129 -19.11 -3.71 0.84
CA ASP A 129 -18.47 -4.92 0.33
C ASP A 129 -16.98 -4.96 0.74
N LYS A 130 -16.75 -5.36 1.99
CA LYS A 130 -15.42 -5.42 2.61
C LYS A 130 -14.46 -6.35 1.89
N LEU A 131 -14.98 -7.47 1.36
CA LEU A 131 -14.18 -8.42 0.60
C LEU A 131 -13.67 -7.77 -0.69
N GLN A 132 -14.57 -7.13 -1.44
CA GLN A 132 -14.18 -6.41 -2.65
C GLN A 132 -13.22 -5.27 -2.36
N ALA A 133 -13.43 -4.48 -1.30
CA ALA A 133 -12.50 -3.43 -0.89
C ALA A 133 -11.06 -3.97 -0.67
N CYS A 134 -10.94 -5.10 0.01
CA CYS A 134 -9.64 -5.78 0.19
C CYS A 134 -9.04 -6.29 -1.12
N GLN A 135 -9.86 -6.86 -2.00
CA GLN A 135 -9.40 -7.36 -3.30
C GLN A 135 -8.94 -6.24 -4.22
N MET A 136 -9.61 -5.08 -4.21
CA MET A 136 -9.20 -3.91 -4.98
C MET A 136 -7.82 -3.39 -4.54
N GLU A 137 -7.56 -3.30 -3.23
CA GLU A 137 -6.25 -2.91 -2.70
C GLU A 137 -5.15 -3.92 -3.03
N ILE A 138 -5.46 -5.22 -2.97
CA ILE A 138 -4.53 -6.29 -3.36
C ILE A 138 -4.21 -6.19 -4.86
N ASP A 139 -5.23 -6.07 -5.71
CA ASP A 139 -5.06 -6.00 -7.16
C ASP A 139 -4.35 -4.71 -7.59
N LEU A 140 -4.59 -3.59 -6.89
CA LEU A 140 -3.84 -2.34 -7.10
C LEU A 140 -2.36 -2.54 -6.80
N MET A 141 -2.03 -3.09 -5.64
CA MET A 141 -0.64 -3.31 -5.24
C MET A 141 0.06 -4.33 -6.13
N ASP A 142 -0.64 -5.39 -6.54
CA ASP A 142 -0.12 -6.39 -7.50
C ASP A 142 0.16 -5.76 -8.87
N ALA A 143 -0.78 -4.96 -9.39
CA ALA A 143 -0.62 -4.25 -10.65
C ALA A 143 0.61 -3.34 -10.65
N VAL A 144 0.78 -2.47 -9.64
CA VAL A 144 1.94 -1.55 -9.58
C VAL A 144 3.26 -2.28 -9.34
N LEU A 145 3.24 -3.46 -8.70
CA LEU A 145 4.44 -4.29 -8.50
C LEU A 145 4.85 -5.07 -9.75
N ASN A 146 3.93 -5.29 -10.69
CA ASN A 146 4.20 -6.01 -11.95
C ASN A 146 4.86 -5.11 -13.02
N ALA A 147 4.94 -3.79 -12.80
CA ALA A 147 5.66 -2.87 -13.66
C ALA A 147 7.19 -3.08 -13.61
N PRO A 148 7.96 -2.62 -14.63
CA PRO A 148 9.42 -2.53 -14.57
C PRO A 148 9.91 -1.85 -13.28
N PRO A 149 11.07 -2.21 -12.70
CA PRO A 149 11.44 -1.79 -11.34
C PRO A 149 11.35 -0.28 -11.08
N ARG A 150 11.88 0.54 -12.00
CA ARG A 150 11.83 2.00 -11.88
C ARG A 150 10.39 2.53 -11.89
N GLU A 151 9.59 2.05 -12.83
CA GLU A 151 8.18 2.39 -12.96
C GLU A 151 7.38 1.93 -11.73
N SER A 152 7.62 0.72 -11.25
CA SER A 152 6.99 0.17 -10.05
C SER A 152 7.24 1.03 -8.81
N ALA A 153 8.48 1.48 -8.61
CA ALA A 153 8.79 2.36 -7.49
C ALA A 153 8.03 3.70 -7.58
N GLU A 154 8.02 4.35 -8.75
CA GLU A 154 7.26 5.60 -8.97
C GLU A 154 5.75 5.39 -8.81
N LEU A 155 5.20 4.29 -9.30
CA LEU A 155 3.79 3.95 -9.14
C LEU A 155 3.40 3.72 -7.67
N ILE A 156 4.26 3.06 -6.89
CA ILE A 156 4.05 2.92 -5.44
C ILE A 156 4.10 4.30 -4.76
N ARG A 157 5.03 5.18 -5.14
CA ARG A 157 5.03 6.56 -4.62
C ARG A 157 3.72 7.27 -4.94
N TYR A 158 3.22 7.09 -6.17
CA TYR A 158 2.00 7.73 -6.67
C TYR A 158 0.75 7.26 -5.92
N VAL A 159 0.61 5.95 -5.70
CA VAL A 159 -0.53 5.37 -4.95
C VAL A 159 -0.66 5.95 -3.54
N PHE A 160 0.46 6.26 -2.89
CA PHE A 160 0.48 6.74 -1.50
C PHE A 160 0.53 8.27 -1.39
N ALA A 161 0.70 9.00 -2.49
CA ALA A 161 0.77 10.46 -2.49
C ALA A 161 -0.61 11.08 -2.19
N ASP A 162 -0.64 12.17 -1.42
CA ASP A 162 -1.82 13.03 -1.32
C ASP A 162 -1.93 13.93 -2.56
N GLU A 163 -0.78 14.48 -2.97
CA GLU A 163 -0.59 15.31 -4.14
C GLU A 163 0.77 14.95 -4.75
N TRP A 164 0.84 14.87 -6.08
CA TRP A 164 2.12 14.67 -6.78
C TRP A 164 2.79 16.04 -6.97
N PRO A 165 4.03 16.25 -6.47
CA PRO A 165 4.71 17.53 -6.63
C PRO A 165 4.95 17.87 -8.11
N GLU A 166 4.73 19.13 -8.48
CA GLU A 166 5.08 19.70 -9.80
C GLU A 166 6.60 19.88 -9.98
#